data_AF-A0A1G2UQ08-F1
#
_entry.id   AF-A0A1G2UQ08-F1
#
_cell.length_a   1.000
_cell.length_b   1.000
_cell.length_c   1.000
_cell.angle_alpha   90.00
_cell.angle_beta   90.00
_cell.angle_gamma   90.00
#
_symmetry.space_group_name_H-M   'P 1'
#
loop_
_entity.id
_entity.type
_entity.pdbx_description
1 polymer ?
#
loop_
_entity_poly.entity_id
_entity_poly.type
_entity_poly.pdbx_seq_one_letter_code
_entity_poly.pdbx_strand_id
1 'polypeptide(L)'
;MYSIQIKNRAKLLRKKGGSIYDIARKLGLRPTTVSYWCKDIKLSDSLIRRISDEGKKKARAAMLVYTEKQRTGRLQRQTMERKTGKKLLGRLSRRDLMMAGLGLYWGEGYKGNNGELGFTNSNPDVIRFYLSWLTISGISKKDLIFRLTINYVFRSQAKSLKLFWLKKLGVKENQFTKTTIIKTILKKADISRNNTYKGTLRVKVRRGNAFKNRILGALEHISACA
;
A
#
# COMPACT_ATOMS: atom_id res chain seq x y z
N MET A 1 47.81 8.20 -31.73
CA MET A 1 47.19 9.07 -32.76
C MET A 1 46.22 8.20 -33.56
N TYR A 2 44.95 8.56 -33.74
CA TYR A 2 44.01 7.73 -34.50
C TYR A 2 44.25 7.85 -36.02
N SER A 3 44.04 6.78 -36.78
CA SER A 3 44.25 6.79 -38.23
C SER A 3 43.26 7.72 -38.96
N ILE A 4 43.72 8.32 -40.06
CA ILE A 4 42.90 9.20 -40.91
C ILE A 4 41.63 8.48 -41.42
N GLN A 5 41.74 7.18 -41.67
CA GLN A 5 40.65 6.32 -42.12
C GLN A 5 39.53 6.22 -41.08
N ILE A 6 39.88 6.07 -39.79
CA ILE A 6 38.91 6.01 -38.68
C ILE A 6 38.18 7.34 -38.53
N LYS A 7 38.91 8.47 -38.65
CA LYS A 7 38.32 9.82 -38.61
C LYS A 7 37.33 10.04 -39.75
N ASN A 8 37.69 9.66 -40.98
CA ASN A 8 36.81 9.78 -42.14
C ASN A 8 35.56 8.89 -42.01
N ARG A 9 35.73 7.67 -41.47
CA ARG A 9 34.61 6.77 -41.18
C ARG A 9 33.65 7.35 -40.15
N ALA A 10 34.16 7.98 -39.08
CA ALA A 10 33.32 8.66 -38.08
C ALA A 10 32.50 9.81 -38.71
N LYS A 11 33.13 10.65 -39.55
CA LYS A 11 32.45 11.73 -40.27
C LYS A 11 31.35 11.21 -41.21
N LEU A 12 31.62 10.12 -41.94
CA LEU A 12 30.63 9.49 -42.83
C LEU A 12 29.42 8.97 -42.04
N LEU A 13 29.66 8.28 -40.93
CA LEU A 13 28.58 7.80 -40.06
C LEU A 13 27.76 8.95 -39.47
N ARG A 14 28.41 10.07 -39.12
CA ARG A 14 27.70 11.27 -38.65
C ARG A 14 26.81 11.85 -39.73
N LYS A 15 27.32 12.04 -40.97
CA LYS A 15 26.53 12.55 -42.11
C LYS A 15 25.31 11.67 -42.42
N LYS A 16 25.41 10.35 -42.22
CA LYS A 16 24.28 9.40 -42.33
C LYS A 16 23.29 9.49 -41.16
N GLY A 17 23.50 10.40 -40.20
CA GLY A 17 22.66 10.62 -39.04
C GLY A 17 22.94 9.69 -37.86
N GLY A 18 24.19 9.27 -37.67
CA GLY A 18 24.62 8.59 -36.44
C GLY A 18 24.78 9.56 -35.27
N SER A 19 24.40 9.14 -34.06
CA SER A 19 24.67 9.91 -32.83
C SER A 19 26.16 9.81 -32.46
N ILE A 20 26.69 10.81 -31.74
CA ILE A 20 28.10 10.81 -31.29
C ILE A 20 28.40 9.55 -30.46
N TYR A 21 27.50 9.16 -29.56
CA TYR A 21 27.66 7.98 -28.70
C TYR A 21 27.57 6.66 -29.48
N ASP A 22 26.70 6.56 -30.49
CA ASP A 22 26.60 5.34 -31.30
C ASP A 22 27.84 5.17 -32.20
N ILE A 23 28.35 6.27 -32.76
CA ILE A 23 29.59 6.27 -33.57
C ILE A 23 30.79 5.90 -32.69
N ALA A 24 30.89 6.51 -31.52
CA ALA A 24 31.94 6.22 -30.53
C ALA A 24 31.94 4.74 -30.15
N ARG A 25 30.77 4.19 -29.81
CA ARG A 25 30.62 2.75 -29.50
C ARG A 25 31.00 1.86 -30.68
N LYS A 26 30.54 2.18 -31.89
CA LYS A 26 30.79 1.38 -33.10
C LYS A 26 32.27 1.36 -33.50
N LEU A 27 33.01 2.43 -33.23
CA LEU A 27 34.42 2.57 -33.60
C LEU A 27 35.39 2.35 -32.43
N GLY A 28 34.89 2.04 -31.22
CA GLY A 28 35.72 1.88 -30.02
C GLY A 28 36.42 3.17 -29.59
N LEU A 29 35.83 4.33 -29.85
CA LEU A 29 36.41 5.65 -29.58
C LEU A 29 35.78 6.32 -28.36
N ARG A 30 36.47 7.29 -27.78
CA ARG A 30 35.88 8.18 -26.76
C ARG A 30 34.86 9.12 -27.42
N PRO A 31 33.69 9.38 -26.80
CA PRO A 31 32.68 10.29 -27.35
C PRO A 31 33.21 11.70 -27.61
N THR A 32 34.12 12.21 -26.76
CA THR A 32 34.78 13.51 -26.92
C THR A 32 35.60 13.59 -28.21
N THR A 33 36.30 12.51 -28.58
CA THR A 33 37.05 12.42 -29.84
C THR A 33 36.12 12.49 -31.06
N VAL A 34 35.01 11.75 -31.03
CA VAL A 34 34.03 11.75 -32.12
C VAL A 34 33.33 13.10 -32.24
N SER A 35 32.97 13.71 -31.11
CA SER A 35 32.40 15.06 -31.05
C SER A 35 33.32 16.09 -31.71
N TYR A 36 34.60 16.10 -31.33
CA TYR A 36 35.59 17.01 -31.91
C TYR A 36 35.72 16.84 -33.43
N TRP A 37 35.77 15.61 -33.94
CA TRP A 37 35.87 15.37 -35.39
C TRP A 37 34.62 15.69 -36.19
N CYS A 38 33.45 15.67 -35.54
CA CYS A 38 32.15 15.87 -36.16
C CYS A 38 31.58 17.27 -35.93
N LYS A 39 32.31 18.16 -35.23
CA LYS A 39 31.81 19.47 -34.79
C LYS A 39 31.27 20.34 -35.92
N ASP A 40 31.91 20.28 -37.10
CA ASP A 40 31.57 21.11 -38.25
C ASP A 40 30.48 20.47 -39.16
N ILE A 41 29.99 19.27 -38.82
CA ILE A 41 28.98 18.56 -39.62
C ILE A 41 27.58 19.03 -39.21
N LYS A 42 26.96 19.87 -40.05
CA LYS A 42 25.54 20.24 -39.93
C LYS A 42 24.66 19.06 -40.38
N LEU A 43 23.68 18.69 -39.55
CA LEU A 43 22.67 17.68 -39.86
C LEU A 43 21.37 18.37 -40.25
N SER A 44 20.55 17.70 -41.07
CA SER A 44 19.19 18.14 -41.34
C SER A 44 18.28 17.95 -40.12
N ASP A 45 17.21 18.74 -40.02
CA ASP A 45 16.24 18.64 -38.93
C ASP A 45 15.57 17.25 -38.84
N SER A 46 15.42 16.56 -39.98
CA SER A 46 14.91 15.19 -40.01
C SER A 46 15.86 14.20 -39.35
N LEU A 47 17.17 14.33 -39.57
CA LEU A 47 18.19 13.49 -38.94
C LEU A 47 18.35 13.81 -37.45
N ILE A 48 18.27 15.10 -37.08
CA ILE A 48 18.29 15.53 -35.67
C ILE A 48 17.10 14.92 -34.91
N ARG A 49 15.88 15.04 -35.47
CA ARG A 49 14.67 14.44 -34.88
C ARG A 49 14.82 12.93 -34.73
N ARG A 50 15.26 12.23 -35.77
CA ARG A 50 15.48 10.77 -35.73
C ARG A 50 16.46 10.37 -34.63
N ILE A 51 17.60 11.06 -34.50
CA ILE A 51 18.59 10.78 -33.44
C ILE A 51 17.98 11.02 -32.05
N SER A 52 17.23 12.11 -31.88
CA SER A 52 16.56 12.45 -30.62
C SER A 52 15.54 11.38 -30.23
N ASP A 53 14.69 10.96 -31.16
CA ASP A 53 13.65 9.97 -30.88
C ASP A 53 14.23 8.58 -30.59
N GLU A 54 15.27 8.16 -31.30
CA GLU A 54 16.01 6.94 -30.98
C GLU A 54 16.68 7.02 -29.60
N GLY A 55 17.23 8.18 -29.23
CA GLY A 55 17.75 8.44 -27.89
C GLY A 55 16.67 8.30 -26.81
N LYS A 56 15.50 8.89 -27.03
CA LYS A 56 14.34 8.77 -26.13
C LYS A 56 13.85 7.33 -26.02
N LYS A 57 13.80 6.56 -27.11
CA LYS A 57 13.43 5.14 -27.08
C LYS A 57 14.40 4.33 -26.23
N LYS A 58 15.71 4.49 -26.43
CA LYS A 58 16.75 3.83 -25.63
C LYS A 58 16.64 4.19 -24.14
N ALA A 59 16.45 5.48 -23.84
CA ALA A 59 16.28 5.95 -22.47
C ALA A 59 15.03 5.36 -21.80
N ARG A 60 13.89 5.32 -22.50
CA ARG A 60 12.65 4.70 -22.01
C ARG A 60 12.85 3.21 -21.74
N ALA A 61 13.49 2.47 -22.64
CA ALA A 61 13.77 1.05 -22.44
C ALA A 61 14.67 0.79 -21.22
N ALA A 62 15.75 1.57 -21.07
CA ALA A 62 16.63 1.49 -19.90
C ALA A 62 15.89 1.83 -18.60
N MET A 63 15.04 2.85 -18.64
CA MET A 63 14.21 3.25 -17.49
C MET A 63 13.26 2.14 -17.07
N LEU A 64 12.60 1.47 -18.03
CA LEU A 64 11.71 0.33 -17.73
C LEU A 64 12.48 -0.79 -17.01
N VAL A 65 13.65 -1.19 -17.52
CA VAL A 65 14.50 -2.21 -16.87
C VAL A 65 14.90 -1.78 -15.45
N TYR A 66 15.34 -0.53 -15.28
CA TYR A 66 15.71 0.00 -13.97
C TYR A 66 14.52 0.00 -13.00
N THR A 67 13.35 0.48 -13.43
CA THR A 67 12.15 0.54 -12.60
C THR A 67 11.66 -0.85 -12.20
N GLU A 68 11.73 -1.84 -13.09
CA GLU A 68 11.40 -3.23 -12.76
C GLU A 68 12.43 -3.85 -11.80
N LYS A 69 13.72 -3.55 -11.94
CA LYS A 69 14.75 -3.94 -10.95
C LYS A 69 14.47 -3.33 -9.57
N GLN A 70 14.09 -2.05 -9.50
CA GLN A 70 13.74 -1.40 -8.23
C GLN A 70 12.46 -1.98 -7.63
N ARG A 71 11.44 -2.24 -8.46
CA ARG A 71 10.18 -2.87 -8.04
C ARG A 71 10.43 -4.26 -7.47
N THR A 72 11.18 -5.11 -8.18
CA THR A 72 11.50 -6.48 -7.74
C THR A 72 12.33 -6.47 -6.46
N GLY A 73 13.37 -5.63 -6.38
CA GLY A 73 14.16 -5.45 -5.15
C GLY A 73 13.30 -4.99 -3.96
N ARG A 74 12.36 -4.06 -4.17
CA ARG A 74 11.40 -3.64 -3.13
C ARG A 74 10.49 -4.78 -2.68
N LEU A 75 9.97 -5.58 -3.61
CA LEU A 75 9.09 -6.72 -3.29
C LEU A 75 9.84 -7.81 -2.53
N GLN A 76 11.09 -8.09 -2.90
CA GLN A 76 11.96 -9.03 -2.20
C GLN A 76 12.24 -8.56 -0.76
N ARG A 77 12.65 -7.30 -0.58
CA ARG A 77 12.83 -6.71 0.76
C ARG A 77 11.55 -6.78 1.58
N GLN A 78 10.41 -6.36 1.03
CA GLN A 78 9.13 -6.46 1.73
C GLN A 78 8.80 -7.90 2.15
N THR A 79 9.09 -8.88 1.30
CA THR A 79 8.85 -10.29 1.60
C THR A 79 9.76 -10.79 2.71
N MET A 80 11.03 -10.39 2.69
CA MET A 80 12.00 -10.73 3.72
C MET A 80 11.61 -10.13 5.06
N GLU A 81 11.34 -8.83 5.12
CA GLU A 81 10.93 -8.15 6.36
C GLU A 81 9.65 -8.72 6.95
N ARG A 82 8.66 -9.08 6.10
CA ARG A 82 7.45 -9.77 6.56
C ARG A 82 7.75 -11.14 7.18
N LYS A 83 8.69 -11.89 6.61
CA LYS A 83 9.13 -13.18 7.19
C LYS A 83 9.86 -12.95 8.52
N THR A 84 10.73 -11.95 8.60
CA THR A 84 11.44 -11.57 9.83
C THR A 84 10.44 -11.21 10.94
N GLY A 85 9.46 -10.36 10.65
CA GLY A 85 8.41 -10.00 11.61
C GLY A 85 7.58 -11.19 12.10
N LYS A 86 7.27 -12.17 11.22
CA LYS A 86 6.60 -13.41 11.62
C LYS A 86 7.46 -14.26 12.56
N LYS A 87 8.77 -14.35 12.28
CA LYS A 87 9.71 -15.12 13.11
C LYS A 87 9.89 -14.51 14.50
N LEU A 88 9.93 -13.18 14.59
CA LEU A 88 10.06 -12.45 15.86
C LEU A 88 8.98 -12.83 16.88
N LEU A 89 7.75 -13.01 16.43
CA LEU A 89 6.62 -13.34 17.31
C LEU A 89 6.47 -14.84 17.60
N GLY A 90 6.99 -15.72 16.74
CA GLY A 90 6.87 -17.17 16.92
C GLY A 90 5.42 -17.63 17.14
N ARG A 91 5.23 -18.55 18.11
CA ARG A 91 3.90 -19.02 18.53
C ARG A 91 3.38 -18.11 19.64
N LEU A 92 2.23 -17.48 19.39
CA LEU A 92 1.60 -16.59 20.36
C LEU A 92 0.92 -17.38 21.49
N SER A 93 1.16 -16.95 22.72
CA SER A 93 0.45 -17.40 23.91
C SER A 93 -0.87 -16.65 24.09
N ARG A 94 -1.70 -17.11 25.05
CA ARG A 94 -2.92 -16.39 25.44
C ARG A 94 -2.60 -14.99 25.99
N ARG A 95 -1.48 -14.85 26.71
CA ARG A 95 -1.03 -13.56 27.27
C ARG A 95 -0.66 -12.59 26.15
N ASP A 96 0.04 -13.04 25.10
CA ASP A 96 0.43 -12.18 23.98
C ASP A 96 -0.80 -11.64 23.23
N LEU A 97 -1.79 -12.52 22.99
CA LEU A 97 -3.06 -12.12 22.39
C LEU A 97 -3.85 -11.15 23.28
N MET A 98 -3.79 -11.32 24.60
CA MET A 98 -4.40 -10.39 25.55
C MET A 98 -3.74 -9.01 25.46
N MET A 99 -2.42 -8.93 25.52
CA MET A 99 -1.68 -7.67 25.42
C MET A 99 -1.89 -6.96 24.09
N ALA A 100 -1.87 -7.70 22.97
CA ALA A 100 -2.15 -7.14 21.65
C ALA A 100 -3.58 -6.59 21.54
N GLY A 101 -4.56 -7.26 22.15
CA GLY A 101 -5.94 -6.77 22.18
C GLY A 101 -6.14 -5.55 23.08
N LEU A 102 -5.47 -5.50 24.23
CA LEU A 102 -5.42 -4.31 25.09
C LEU A 102 -4.82 -3.12 24.34
N GLY A 103 -3.67 -3.29 23.69
CA GLY A 103 -3.07 -2.23 22.87
C GLY A 103 -3.98 -1.79 21.72
N LEU A 104 -4.65 -2.73 21.06
CA LEU A 104 -5.63 -2.41 20.02
C LEU A 104 -6.82 -1.59 20.57
N TYR A 105 -7.37 -1.97 21.73
CA TYR A 105 -8.44 -1.22 22.38
C TYR A 105 -7.95 0.15 22.84
N TRP A 106 -6.71 0.25 23.29
CA TRP A 106 -6.10 1.52 23.67
C TRP A 106 -5.98 2.47 22.47
N GLY A 107 -5.71 1.97 21.27
CA GLY A 107 -5.69 2.80 20.05
C GLY A 107 -7.09 3.22 19.58
N GLU A 108 -8.02 2.26 19.49
CA GLU A 108 -9.23 2.38 18.64
C GLU A 108 -10.55 2.14 19.41
N GLY A 109 -10.48 1.79 20.70
CA GLY A 109 -11.62 1.50 21.56
C GLY A 109 -12.33 2.74 22.10
N TYR A 110 -13.61 2.58 22.47
CA TYR A 110 -14.44 3.66 22.99
C TYR A 110 -14.14 3.95 24.47
N LYS A 111 -13.52 5.10 24.75
CA LYS A 111 -13.10 5.49 26.10
C LYS A 111 -14.03 6.48 26.81
N GLY A 112 -15.15 6.88 26.19
CA GLY A 112 -16.07 7.86 26.76
C GLY A 112 -16.88 7.33 27.97
N ASN A 113 -17.53 8.23 28.71
CA ASN A 113 -18.20 7.90 29.98
C ASN A 113 -19.55 7.19 29.85
N ASN A 114 -20.05 6.95 28.63
CA ASN A 114 -21.35 6.34 28.38
C ASN A 114 -21.44 4.83 28.69
N GLY A 115 -20.43 4.25 29.34
CA GLY A 115 -20.33 2.83 29.67
C GLY A 115 -20.28 1.87 28.47
N GLU A 116 -20.18 2.38 27.24
CA GLU A 116 -20.19 1.53 26.05
C GLU A 116 -18.83 0.90 25.80
N LEU A 117 -18.81 -0.44 25.80
CA LEU A 117 -17.71 -1.20 25.21
C LEU A 117 -17.92 -1.30 23.70
N GLY A 118 -17.34 -0.34 22.98
CA GLY A 118 -17.41 -0.27 21.53
C GLY A 118 -16.03 -0.17 20.87
N PHE A 119 -15.99 -0.56 19.61
CA PHE A 119 -14.82 -0.53 18.75
C PHE A 119 -15.26 -0.24 17.33
N THR A 120 -14.49 0.50 16.54
CA THR A 120 -14.84 0.82 15.15
C THR A 120 -13.62 0.82 14.27
N ASN A 121 -13.67 0.04 13.19
CA ASN A 121 -12.58 0.01 12.22
C ASN A 121 -13.10 -0.39 10.83
N SER A 122 -12.40 0.01 9.78
CA SER A 122 -12.72 -0.36 8.39
C SER A 122 -11.94 -1.58 7.91
N ASN A 123 -10.84 -1.95 8.59
CA ASN A 123 -10.02 -3.10 8.23
C ASN A 123 -10.65 -4.42 8.72
N PRO A 124 -11.00 -5.36 7.81
CA PRO A 124 -11.65 -6.60 8.19
C PRO A 124 -10.81 -7.54 9.06
N ASP A 125 -9.48 -7.52 8.92
CA ASP A 125 -8.61 -8.39 9.71
C ASP A 125 -8.43 -7.85 11.14
N VAL A 126 -8.44 -6.52 11.32
CA VAL A 126 -8.47 -5.87 12.65
C VAL A 126 -9.76 -6.22 13.39
N ILE A 127 -10.92 -6.09 12.71
CA ILE A 127 -12.21 -6.47 13.31
C ILE A 127 -12.23 -7.97 13.66
N ARG A 128 -11.73 -8.85 12.78
CA ARG A 128 -11.67 -10.29 13.06
C ARG A 128 -10.84 -10.57 14.29
N PHE A 129 -9.66 -9.96 14.42
CA PHE A 129 -8.81 -10.10 15.60
C PHE A 129 -9.52 -9.59 16.86
N TYR A 130 -10.18 -8.43 16.79
CA TYR A 130 -10.95 -7.90 17.91
C TYR A 130 -12.04 -8.88 18.39
N LEU A 131 -12.77 -9.53 17.46
CA LEU A 131 -13.74 -10.58 17.83
C LEU A 131 -13.11 -11.79 18.50
N SER A 132 -11.96 -12.25 18.00
CA SER A 132 -11.20 -13.34 18.61
C SER A 132 -10.73 -12.97 20.02
N TRP A 133 -10.23 -11.74 20.21
CA TRP A 133 -9.81 -11.23 21.50
C TRP A 133 -10.96 -11.13 22.52
N LEU A 134 -12.12 -10.64 22.09
CA LEU A 134 -13.34 -10.68 22.91
C LEU A 134 -13.71 -12.11 23.32
N THR A 135 -13.63 -13.06 22.39
CA THR A 135 -13.92 -14.48 22.65
C THR A 135 -12.96 -15.07 23.69
N ILE A 136 -11.65 -14.81 23.56
CA ILE A 136 -10.62 -15.25 24.52
C ILE A 136 -10.83 -14.61 25.91
N SER A 137 -11.46 -13.44 25.94
CA SER A 137 -11.82 -12.70 27.16
C SER A 137 -13.18 -13.11 27.75
N GLY A 138 -13.83 -14.15 27.20
CA GLY A 138 -15.09 -14.69 27.71
C GLY A 138 -16.36 -14.02 27.17
N ILE A 139 -16.25 -13.13 26.17
CA ILE A 139 -17.42 -12.50 25.54
C ILE A 139 -17.88 -13.33 24.35
N SER A 140 -19.14 -13.78 24.37
CA SER A 140 -19.69 -14.57 23.28
C SER A 140 -20.05 -13.70 22.08
N LYS A 141 -19.89 -14.25 20.87
CA LYS A 141 -20.31 -13.58 19.63
C LYS A 141 -21.79 -13.18 19.64
N LYS A 142 -22.65 -13.91 20.35
CA LYS A 142 -24.11 -13.61 20.45
C LYS A 142 -24.40 -12.29 21.16
N ASP A 143 -23.49 -11.84 22.02
CA ASP A 143 -23.64 -10.62 22.81
C ASP A 143 -23.16 -9.38 22.04
N LEU A 144 -22.81 -9.55 20.76
CA LEU A 144 -22.30 -8.48 19.92
C LEU A 144 -23.41 -7.86 19.08
N ILE A 145 -23.35 -6.53 18.97
CA ILE A 145 -24.17 -5.73 18.08
C ILE A 145 -23.26 -5.04 17.08
N PHE A 146 -23.65 -5.08 15.81
CA PHE A 146 -22.91 -4.48 14.71
C PHE A 146 -23.66 -3.28 14.13
N ARG A 147 -22.91 -2.28 13.67
CA ARG A 147 -23.45 -1.21 12.83
C ARG A 147 -22.48 -0.91 11.70
N LEU A 148 -22.94 -1.13 10.49
CA LEU A 148 -22.20 -0.77 9.28
C LEU A 148 -22.44 0.71 8.97
N THR A 149 -21.38 1.46 8.77
CA THR A 149 -21.43 2.85 8.31
C THR A 149 -20.82 2.94 6.92
N ILE A 150 -21.55 3.57 5.99
CA ILE A 150 -21.19 3.67 4.58
C ILE A 150 -21.26 5.13 4.15
N ASN A 151 -20.29 5.56 3.34
CA ASN A 151 -20.34 6.86 2.69
C ASN A 151 -21.39 6.84 1.57
N TYR A 152 -22.13 7.94 1.43
CA TYR A 152 -23.21 8.12 0.47
C TYR A 152 -22.85 7.77 -0.98
N VAL A 153 -21.59 7.96 -1.40
CA VAL A 153 -21.09 7.57 -2.73
C VAL A 153 -21.27 6.07 -2.98
N PHE A 154 -21.12 5.24 -1.94
CA PHE A 154 -21.22 3.78 -2.02
C PHE A 154 -22.57 3.23 -1.54
N ARG A 155 -23.61 4.08 -1.41
CA ARG A 155 -24.93 3.68 -0.87
C ARG A 155 -25.58 2.51 -1.63
N SER A 156 -25.37 2.43 -2.95
CA SER A 156 -25.89 1.35 -3.79
C SER A 156 -25.29 -0.02 -3.43
N GLN A 157 -24.12 -0.04 -2.79
CA GLN A 157 -23.42 -1.26 -2.37
C GLN A 157 -23.75 -1.68 -0.93
N ALA A 158 -24.70 -1.02 -0.26
CA ALA A 158 -24.95 -1.26 1.16
C ALA A 158 -25.28 -2.73 1.48
N LYS A 159 -26.06 -3.39 0.64
CA LYS A 159 -26.43 -4.80 0.80
C LYS A 159 -25.21 -5.72 0.62
N SER A 160 -24.41 -5.53 -0.43
CA SER A 160 -23.23 -6.37 -0.70
C SER A 160 -22.16 -6.20 0.37
N LEU A 161 -21.95 -4.98 0.87
CA LEU A 161 -21.02 -4.69 1.96
C LEU A 161 -21.47 -5.35 3.28
N LYS A 162 -22.77 -5.31 3.59
CA LYS A 162 -23.30 -6.03 4.77
C LYS A 162 -23.08 -7.54 4.65
N LEU A 163 -23.39 -8.13 3.49
CA LEU A 163 -23.16 -9.56 3.22
C LEU A 163 -21.67 -9.95 3.34
N PHE A 164 -20.77 -9.09 2.87
CA PHE A 164 -19.32 -9.28 3.05
C PHE A 164 -18.96 -9.43 4.53
N TRP A 165 -19.44 -8.53 5.39
CA TRP A 165 -19.15 -8.59 6.82
C TRP A 165 -19.77 -9.82 7.51
N LEU A 166 -21.01 -10.17 7.16
CA LEU A 166 -21.66 -11.38 7.66
C LEU A 166 -20.82 -12.63 7.36
N LYS A 167 -20.38 -12.79 6.10
CA LYS A 167 -19.54 -13.91 5.67
C LYS A 167 -18.15 -13.88 6.31
N LYS A 168 -17.49 -12.72 6.34
CA LYS A 168 -16.12 -12.58 6.87
C LYS A 168 -16.03 -12.88 8.36
N LEU A 169 -17.06 -12.54 9.14
CA LEU A 169 -17.05 -12.66 10.60
C LEU A 169 -17.79 -13.91 11.12
N GLY A 170 -18.61 -14.54 10.28
CA GLY A 170 -19.46 -15.67 10.66
C GLY A 170 -20.45 -15.28 11.76
N VAL A 171 -21.19 -14.19 11.55
CA VAL A 171 -22.17 -13.63 12.50
C VAL A 171 -23.56 -13.55 11.87
N LYS A 172 -24.60 -13.50 12.70
CA LYS A 172 -25.99 -13.51 12.23
C LYS A 172 -26.46 -12.12 11.82
N GLU A 173 -27.38 -12.06 10.85
CA GLU A 173 -27.91 -10.79 10.35
C GLU A 173 -28.67 -10.00 11.41
N ASN A 174 -29.38 -10.68 12.32
CA ASN A 174 -30.12 -10.05 13.42
C ASN A 174 -29.23 -9.31 14.44
N GLN A 175 -27.91 -9.47 14.36
CA GLN A 175 -26.95 -8.72 15.16
C GLN A 175 -26.62 -7.35 14.56
N PHE A 176 -26.98 -7.10 13.29
CA PHE A 176 -26.75 -5.82 12.63
C PHE A 176 -27.92 -4.86 12.85
N THR A 177 -27.61 -3.68 13.37
CA THR A 177 -28.53 -2.54 13.37
C THR A 177 -28.60 -1.89 11.99
N LYS A 178 -29.54 -0.94 11.82
CA LYS A 178 -29.71 -0.17 10.58
C LYS A 178 -28.37 0.41 10.11
N THR A 179 -28.00 0.13 8.87
CA THR A 179 -26.81 0.69 8.22
C THR A 179 -26.91 2.21 8.20
N THR A 180 -25.87 2.89 8.66
CA THR A 180 -25.78 4.34 8.66
C THR A 180 -25.17 4.82 7.36
N ILE A 181 -25.82 5.78 6.70
CA ILE A 181 -25.27 6.46 5.52
C ILE A 181 -24.80 7.85 5.94
N ILE A 182 -23.54 8.16 5.64
CA ILE A 182 -22.93 9.46 5.95
C ILE A 182 -22.52 10.18 4.67
N LYS A 183 -22.61 11.51 4.66
CA LYS A 183 -22.06 12.36 3.61
C LYS A 183 -20.76 12.97 4.12
N THR A 184 -19.63 12.41 3.72
CA THR A 184 -18.29 12.95 4.01
C THR A 184 -17.50 13.09 2.72
N ILE A 185 -16.63 14.10 2.65
CA ILE A 185 -15.78 14.33 1.47
C ILE A 185 -14.73 13.21 1.43
N LEU A 186 -14.71 12.46 0.32
CA LEU A 186 -13.71 11.43 0.06
C LEU A 186 -12.61 11.98 -0.83
N LYS A 187 -11.36 11.55 -0.60
CA LYS A 187 -10.27 11.88 -1.53
C LYS A 187 -10.48 11.10 -2.83
N LYS A 188 -10.03 11.66 -3.97
CA LYS A 188 -10.15 11.01 -5.29
C LYS A 188 -9.57 9.59 -5.32
N ALA A 189 -8.50 9.35 -4.56
CA ALA A 189 -7.88 8.04 -4.39
C ALA A 189 -8.76 7.02 -3.64
N ASP A 190 -9.65 7.47 -2.76
CA ASP A 190 -10.58 6.59 -2.03
C ASP A 190 -11.75 6.19 -2.92
N ILE A 191 -12.17 7.08 -3.82
CA ILE A 191 -13.22 6.84 -4.81
C ILE A 191 -12.73 5.87 -5.89
N SER A 192 -11.50 6.04 -6.39
CA SER A 192 -10.95 5.18 -7.44
C SER A 192 -10.72 3.74 -6.98
N ARG A 193 -10.56 3.50 -5.68
CA ARG A 193 -10.40 2.16 -5.09
C ARG A 193 -11.72 1.51 -4.69
N ASN A 194 -12.81 1.81 -5.38
CA ASN A 194 -14.17 1.33 -5.09
C ASN A 194 -14.25 -0.15 -4.65
N ASN A 195 -13.54 -1.06 -5.32
CA ASN A 195 -13.54 -2.50 -4.99
C ASN A 195 -12.92 -2.86 -3.61
N THR A 196 -12.09 -1.98 -3.05
CA THR A 196 -11.46 -2.16 -1.74
C THR A 196 -12.28 -1.57 -0.60
N TYR A 197 -13.28 -0.73 -0.90
CA TYR A 197 -14.13 -0.13 0.10
C TYR A 197 -14.97 -1.20 0.81
N LYS A 198 -14.97 -1.20 2.15
CA LYS A 198 -15.76 -2.12 3.00
C LYS A 198 -16.70 -1.40 3.96
N GLY A 199 -16.75 -0.07 3.91
CA GLY A 199 -17.36 0.73 4.97
C GLY A 199 -16.59 0.62 6.28
N THR A 200 -17.14 1.21 7.32
CA THR A 200 -16.60 1.14 8.68
C THR A 200 -17.56 0.34 9.54
N LEU A 201 -17.05 -0.66 10.26
CA LEU A 201 -17.86 -1.52 11.10
C LEU A 201 -17.67 -1.15 12.56
N ARG A 202 -18.77 -0.78 13.22
CA ARG A 202 -18.84 -0.67 14.67
C ARG A 202 -19.20 -2.03 15.25
N VAL A 203 -18.46 -2.45 16.27
CA VAL A 203 -18.75 -3.60 17.14
C VAL A 203 -19.03 -3.07 18.54
N LYS A 204 -20.18 -3.43 19.12
CA LYS A 204 -20.56 -3.10 20.49
C LYS A 204 -20.86 -4.38 21.26
N VAL A 205 -20.40 -4.46 22.51
CA VAL A 205 -20.75 -5.55 23.43
C VAL A 205 -21.98 -5.18 24.24
N ARG A 206 -23.02 -6.02 24.23
CA ARG A 206 -24.21 -5.88 25.08
C ARG A 206 -23.78 -5.98 26.54
N ARG A 207 -24.26 -5.06 27.38
CA ARG A 207 -23.93 -5.00 28.82
C ARG A 207 -22.41 -5.02 29.09
N GLY A 208 -21.62 -4.43 28.21
CA GLY A 208 -20.15 -4.50 28.24
C GLY A 208 -19.45 -3.59 29.26
N ASN A 209 -20.17 -2.81 30.07
CA ASN A 209 -19.59 -1.79 30.95
C ASN A 209 -18.57 -2.37 31.95
N ALA A 210 -18.92 -3.48 32.61
CA ALA A 210 -18.02 -4.14 33.56
C ALA A 210 -16.71 -4.59 32.88
N PHE A 211 -16.80 -5.16 31.67
CA PHE A 211 -15.62 -5.60 30.94
C PHE A 211 -14.80 -4.42 30.41
N LYS A 212 -15.45 -3.32 30.00
CA LYS A 212 -14.76 -2.06 29.67
C LYS A 212 -13.93 -1.55 30.84
N ASN A 213 -14.49 -1.50 32.05
CA ASN A 213 -13.75 -1.03 33.22
C ASN A 213 -12.54 -1.92 33.55
N ARG A 214 -12.67 -3.25 33.38
CA ARG A 214 -11.52 -4.17 33.49
C ARG A 214 -10.43 -3.85 32.46
N ILE A 215 -10.81 -3.53 31.22
CA ILE A 215 -9.87 -3.11 30.19
C ILE A 215 -9.19 -1.79 30.60
N LEU A 216 -9.96 -0.78 30.99
CA LEU A 216 -9.41 0.53 31.39
C LEU A 216 -8.44 0.40 32.55
N GLY A 217 -8.80 -0.33 33.61
CA GLY A 217 -7.89 -0.59 34.73
C GLY A 217 -6.63 -1.36 34.33
N ALA A 218 -6.72 -2.29 33.37
CA ALA A 218 -5.53 -2.95 32.82
C ALA A 218 -4.63 -1.96 32.03
N LEU A 219 -5.21 -1.03 31.27
CA LEU A 219 -4.46 0.00 30.54
C LEU A 219 -3.80 1.00 31.50
N GLU A 220 -4.52 1.41 32.55
CA GLU A 220 -3.98 2.26 33.62
C GLU A 220 -2.76 1.59 34.28
N HIS A 221 -2.86 0.29 34.59
CA HIS A 221 -1.75 -0.45 35.15
C HIS A 221 -0.56 -0.56 34.17
N ILE A 222 -0.79 -0.83 32.89
CA ILE A 222 0.28 -0.83 31.88
C ILE A 222 0.95 0.54 31.80
N SER A 223 0.18 1.62 31.83
CA SER A 223 0.71 2.98 31.79
C SER A 223 1.54 3.33 33.02
N ALA A 224 1.20 2.79 34.18
CA ALA A 224 1.93 3.05 35.42
C ALA A 224 3.25 2.28 35.53
N CYS A 225 3.40 1.17 34.80
CA CYS A 225 4.58 0.32 34.84
C CYS A 225 5.59 0.57 33.71
N ALA A 226 5.28 1.43 32.75
CA ALA A 226 6.13 1.77 31.61
C ALA A 226 6.95 3.04 31.90
#